data_AF-A0A1A7XDK0-F1
#
_entry.id   AF-A0A1A7XDK0-F1
#
_cell.length_a   1.000
_cell.length_b   1.000
_cell.length_c   1.000
_cell.angle_alpha   90.00
_cell.angle_beta   90.00
_cell.angle_gamma   90.00
#
_symmetry.space_group_name_H-M   'P 1'
#
loop_
_entity.id
_entity.type
_entity.pdbx_description
1 polymer ?
#
loop_
_entity_poly.entity_id
_entity_poly.type
_entity_poly.pdbx_seq_one_letter_code
_entity_poly.pdbx_strand_id
1 'polypeptide(L)'
;MGVSRLDVFYRQLLLTKLFIGGWGKPEDLKRIFEFRKIIGDREKCKSLVPEDYPVYINKTEELADCHIHDGYFISPLEHLVPGILPPEAVKARFQFIVPKRWQKNRPVCIQLAGTGDHFFWRRRTLMARPMIKEAGMGSLLLENPYYGYRKPKDQLRSCLKNVSDLFVMGGALILESTVLLRWLEREGYWPLGMTGISMGGYMASLAVTNWPKPIPLIPCLSWSTASSVFTTGVLSKAVNWRQLEKQFAVNSVYEEEIISLLEYCGADSFKMRTEPLRNLDSMEDLLHLSEDFRVSAGQHSKEQIQSRIGGSSEGGRTHVFISSSSDGGGGPNRDTLQRSFGVHRPRMKSDPAQCCRPTLHSESIGFMKGVMDECTHMANFS
;
A
#
# COMPACT_ATOMS: atom_id res chain seq x y z
N MET A 1 -22.75 -3.11 2.73
CA MET A 1 -21.98 -1.96 3.27
C MET A 1 -22.37 -0.72 2.49
N GLY A 2 -22.72 0.38 3.17
CA GLY A 2 -23.07 1.63 2.51
C GLY A 2 -21.88 2.22 1.74
N VAL A 3 -22.12 2.76 0.56
CA VAL A 3 -21.06 3.35 -0.28
C VAL A 3 -20.59 4.65 0.37
N SER A 4 -19.28 4.78 0.62
CA SER A 4 -18.67 5.99 1.17
C SER A 4 -18.97 7.20 0.29
N ARG A 5 -19.52 8.29 0.88
CA ARG A 5 -19.81 9.54 0.15
C ARG A 5 -18.54 10.16 -0.43
N LEU A 6 -17.40 10.00 0.26
CA LEU A 6 -16.09 10.44 -0.22
C LEU A 6 -15.68 9.66 -1.47
N ASP A 7 -15.90 8.35 -1.49
CA ASP A 7 -15.57 7.51 -2.65
C ASP A 7 -16.44 7.86 -3.86
N VAL A 8 -17.72 8.14 -3.64
CA VAL A 8 -18.64 8.58 -4.70
C VAL A 8 -18.16 9.89 -5.31
N PHE A 9 -17.83 10.87 -4.46
CA PHE A 9 -17.31 12.16 -4.91
C PHE A 9 -15.98 12.01 -5.65
N TYR A 10 -15.06 11.23 -5.13
CA TYR A 10 -13.76 10.98 -5.78
C TYR A 10 -13.94 10.33 -7.16
N ARG A 11 -14.85 9.35 -7.29
CA ARG A 11 -15.18 8.71 -8.58
C ARG A 11 -15.72 9.70 -9.61
N GLN A 12 -16.44 10.75 -9.20
CA GLN A 12 -16.94 11.79 -10.11
C GLN A 12 -15.83 12.70 -10.65
N LEU A 13 -14.70 12.81 -9.93
CA LEU A 13 -13.54 13.62 -10.34
C LEU A 13 -12.59 12.87 -11.29
N LEU A 14 -12.74 11.55 -11.46
CA LEU A 14 -11.92 10.72 -12.34
C LEU A 14 -12.34 10.88 -13.81
N LEU A 15 -12.10 12.07 -14.37
CA LEU A 15 -12.46 12.41 -15.75
C LEU A 15 -11.54 11.76 -16.80
N THR A 16 -10.34 11.31 -16.39
CA THR A 16 -9.33 10.71 -17.29
C THR A 16 -9.24 9.20 -17.11
N LYS A 17 -9.18 8.46 -18.23
CA LYS A 17 -9.04 7.00 -18.24
C LYS A 17 -7.60 6.57 -17.99
N LEU A 18 -7.44 5.50 -17.22
CA LEU A 18 -6.19 4.78 -16.97
C LEU A 18 -6.03 3.63 -17.96
N PHE A 19 -4.78 3.20 -18.17
CA PHE A 19 -4.43 2.02 -18.97
C PHE A 19 -4.92 2.11 -20.42
N ILE A 20 -4.84 3.30 -21.02
CA ILE A 20 -5.29 3.55 -22.40
C ILE A 20 -4.46 2.80 -23.46
N GLY A 21 -3.22 2.43 -23.14
CA GLY A 21 -2.35 1.55 -23.92
C GLY A 21 -2.60 0.06 -23.68
N GLY A 22 -3.34 -0.29 -22.62
CA GLY A 22 -3.75 -1.64 -22.30
C GLY A 22 -2.85 -2.33 -21.27
N TRP A 23 -2.53 -3.61 -21.46
CA TRP A 23 -1.78 -4.40 -20.49
C TRP A 23 -0.28 -4.06 -20.45
N GLY A 24 0.29 -3.75 -21.61
CA GLY A 24 1.74 -3.63 -21.82
C GLY A 24 2.20 -4.50 -22.97
N LYS A 25 3.51 -4.62 -23.17
CA LYS A 25 4.04 -5.64 -24.07
C LYS A 25 4.09 -6.98 -23.32
N PRO A 26 3.65 -8.10 -23.93
CA PRO A 26 3.74 -9.41 -23.29
C PRO A 26 5.14 -9.77 -22.82
N GLU A 27 6.16 -9.46 -23.63
CA GLU A 27 7.57 -9.74 -23.32
C GLU A 27 8.03 -8.98 -22.07
N ASP A 28 7.61 -7.72 -21.92
CA ASP A 28 7.91 -6.91 -20.75
C ASP A 28 7.20 -7.45 -19.51
N LEU A 29 5.94 -7.92 -19.62
CA LEU A 29 5.24 -8.55 -18.50
C LEU A 29 5.93 -9.83 -18.03
N LYS A 30 6.37 -10.70 -18.96
CA LYS A 30 7.13 -11.93 -18.62
C LYS A 30 8.40 -11.58 -17.84
N ARG A 31 9.18 -10.61 -18.34
CA ARG A 31 10.40 -10.13 -17.67
C ARG A 31 10.14 -9.52 -16.30
N ILE A 32 9.05 -8.76 -16.16
CA ILE A 32 8.61 -8.19 -14.87
C ILE A 32 8.26 -9.30 -13.89
N PHE A 33 7.55 -10.35 -14.31
CA PHE A 33 7.15 -11.45 -13.42
C PHE A 33 8.33 -12.31 -13.01
N GLU A 34 9.25 -12.60 -13.93
CA GLU A 34 10.51 -13.26 -13.59
C GLU A 34 11.32 -12.44 -12.58
N PHE A 35 11.46 -11.13 -12.83
CA PHE A 35 12.18 -10.25 -11.91
C PHE A 35 11.45 -10.09 -10.57
N ARG A 36 10.11 -10.10 -10.55
CA ARG A 36 9.32 -10.08 -9.32
C ARG A 36 9.74 -11.21 -8.39
N LYS A 37 9.93 -12.43 -8.90
CA LYS A 37 10.36 -13.59 -8.08
C LYS A 37 11.73 -13.39 -7.44
N ILE A 38 12.56 -12.52 -8.01
CA ILE A 38 13.85 -12.12 -7.44
C ILE A 38 13.66 -11.02 -6.40
N ILE A 39 12.91 -9.96 -6.74
CA ILE A 39 12.74 -8.79 -5.86
C ILE A 39 11.77 -9.05 -4.69
N GLY A 40 10.93 -10.08 -4.77
CA GLY A 40 10.04 -10.50 -3.68
C GLY A 40 10.76 -11.37 -2.63
N ASP A 41 11.94 -11.89 -2.96
CA ASP A 41 12.76 -12.68 -2.06
C ASP A 41 13.71 -11.75 -1.29
N ARG A 42 13.45 -11.61 0.01
CA ARG A 42 14.18 -10.67 0.85
C ARG A 42 15.68 -10.94 0.89
N GLU A 43 16.12 -12.20 0.84
CA GLU A 43 17.54 -12.55 0.88
C GLU A 43 18.24 -12.19 -0.42
N LYS A 44 17.61 -12.46 -1.57
CA LYS A 44 18.14 -12.05 -2.88
C LYS A 44 18.19 -10.53 -2.99
N CYS A 45 17.18 -9.83 -2.48
CA CYS A 45 17.10 -8.36 -2.53
C CYS A 45 18.29 -7.65 -1.87
N LYS A 46 18.88 -8.22 -0.82
CA LYS A 46 20.00 -7.61 -0.08
C LYS A 46 21.20 -7.26 -0.97
N SER A 47 21.45 -8.09 -1.98
CA SER A 47 22.61 -7.97 -2.88
C SER A 47 22.30 -7.29 -4.22
N LEU A 48 21.02 -7.00 -4.53
CA LEU A 48 20.64 -6.36 -5.80
C LEU A 48 21.17 -4.92 -5.93
N VAL A 49 21.35 -4.24 -4.79
CA VAL A 49 21.85 -2.86 -4.74
C VAL A 49 23.16 -2.82 -3.96
N PRO A 50 24.30 -2.52 -4.61
CA PRO A 50 25.60 -2.29 -3.97
C PRO A 50 25.55 -1.28 -2.81
N GLU A 51 26.39 -1.47 -1.81
CA GLU A 51 26.48 -0.55 -0.65
C GLU A 51 27.02 0.83 -1.02
N ASP A 52 27.89 0.86 -2.02
CA ASP A 52 28.58 2.02 -2.53
C ASP A 52 27.88 2.63 -3.76
N TYR A 53 26.60 2.27 -4.01
CA TYR A 53 25.87 2.73 -5.19
C TYR A 53 25.97 4.25 -5.37
N PRO A 54 26.31 4.74 -6.58
CA PRO A 54 26.61 6.15 -6.79
C PRO A 54 25.35 7.01 -6.69
N VAL A 55 25.42 8.04 -5.84
CA VAL A 55 24.39 9.06 -5.67
C VAL A 55 25.05 10.43 -5.78
N TYR A 56 24.47 11.30 -6.58
CA TYR A 56 25.02 12.61 -6.92
C TYR A 56 24.12 13.73 -6.41
N ILE A 57 24.73 14.80 -5.90
CA ILE A 57 24.06 16.06 -5.57
C ILE A 57 24.47 17.10 -6.62
N ASN A 58 23.49 17.67 -7.31
CA ASN A 58 23.74 18.60 -8.42
C ASN A 58 23.71 20.05 -7.98
N LYS A 59 22.81 20.35 -7.05
CA LYS A 59 22.51 21.71 -6.62
C LYS A 59 22.17 21.68 -5.15
N THR A 60 22.70 22.65 -4.42
CA THR A 60 22.29 22.96 -3.07
C THR A 60 21.74 24.38 -3.07
N GLU A 61 20.49 24.53 -2.64
CA GLU A 61 19.86 25.82 -2.40
C GLU A 61 19.79 26.06 -0.90
N GLU A 62 20.30 27.21 -0.45
CA GLU A 62 20.12 27.67 0.91
C GLU A 62 18.88 28.56 0.98
N LEU A 63 17.90 28.16 1.80
CA LEU A 63 16.73 28.97 2.12
C LEU A 63 16.85 29.53 3.53
N ALA A 64 15.90 30.36 3.97
CA ALA A 64 15.93 30.94 5.31
C ALA A 64 15.90 29.86 6.42
N ASP A 65 15.11 28.80 6.23
CA ASP A 65 14.79 27.79 7.23
C ASP A 65 15.47 26.42 7.02
N CYS A 66 15.96 26.13 5.80
CA CYS A 66 16.50 24.83 5.45
C CYS A 66 17.52 24.89 4.30
N HIS A 67 18.26 23.79 4.10
CA HIS A 67 18.97 23.53 2.85
C HIS A 67 18.18 22.53 2.01
N ILE A 68 18.16 22.74 0.69
CA ILE A 68 17.55 21.83 -0.27
C ILE A 68 18.64 21.35 -1.23
N HIS A 69 18.87 20.04 -1.24
CA HIS A 69 19.78 19.39 -2.15
C HIS A 69 18.98 18.69 -3.25
N ASP A 70 19.19 19.09 -4.50
CA ASP A 70 18.71 18.34 -5.66
C ASP A 70 19.71 17.25 -6.00
N GLY A 71 19.26 15.99 -5.97
CA GLY A 71 20.11 14.85 -6.25
C GLY A 71 19.54 13.91 -7.29
N TYR A 72 20.41 13.03 -7.79
CA TYR A 72 20.02 11.96 -8.69
C TYR A 72 20.93 10.74 -8.58
N PHE A 73 20.44 9.64 -9.14
CA PHE A 73 21.21 8.45 -9.45
C PHE A 73 20.55 7.73 -10.64
N ILE A 74 21.22 6.73 -11.22
CA ILE A 74 20.61 5.88 -12.24
C ILE A 74 19.81 4.80 -11.53
N SER A 75 18.55 4.59 -11.91
CA SER A 75 17.70 3.58 -11.28
C SER A 75 18.32 2.19 -11.43
N PRO A 76 18.50 1.40 -10.34
CA PRO A 76 19.07 0.05 -10.45
C PRO A 76 18.25 -0.87 -11.36
N LEU A 77 16.95 -0.61 -11.50
CA LEU A 77 16.07 -1.37 -12.39
C LEU A 77 16.53 -1.30 -13.86
N GLU A 78 17.17 -0.20 -14.28
CA GLU A 78 17.73 -0.09 -15.64
C GLU A 78 18.85 -1.11 -15.89
N HIS A 79 19.62 -1.46 -14.86
CA HIS A 79 20.69 -2.45 -14.97
C HIS A 79 20.17 -3.88 -14.83
N LEU A 80 19.17 -4.09 -13.97
CA LEU A 80 18.62 -5.42 -13.68
C LEU A 80 17.62 -5.89 -14.74
N VAL A 81 16.84 -4.98 -15.31
CA VAL A 81 15.85 -5.27 -16.37
C VAL A 81 15.96 -4.20 -17.48
N PRO A 82 17.02 -4.23 -18.31
CA PRO A 82 17.32 -3.15 -19.25
C PRO A 82 16.17 -2.80 -20.22
N GLY A 83 15.92 -1.50 -20.40
CA GLY A 83 14.88 -1.01 -21.31
C GLY A 83 13.44 -1.21 -20.82
N ILE A 84 13.21 -1.67 -19.58
CA ILE A 84 11.87 -1.75 -18.99
C ILE A 84 11.36 -0.37 -18.56
N LEU A 85 12.26 0.50 -18.12
CA LEU A 85 11.94 1.86 -17.76
C LEU A 85 11.79 2.72 -19.01
N PRO A 86 10.84 3.67 -19.05
CA PRO A 86 10.88 4.70 -20.07
C PRO A 86 12.16 5.54 -19.91
N PRO A 87 12.75 6.07 -20.99
CA PRO A 87 14.01 6.81 -20.94
C PRO A 87 14.01 7.96 -19.93
N GLU A 88 12.88 8.65 -19.79
CA GLU A 88 12.71 9.76 -18.83
C GLU A 88 12.82 9.29 -17.37
N ALA A 89 12.46 8.04 -17.08
CA ALA A 89 12.47 7.49 -15.73
C ALA A 89 13.78 6.80 -15.34
N VAL A 90 14.73 6.57 -16.26
CA VAL A 90 16.03 5.95 -15.97
C VAL A 90 16.80 6.75 -14.91
N LYS A 91 16.77 8.08 -15.01
CA LYS A 91 17.38 8.98 -14.02
C LYS A 91 16.44 9.19 -12.84
N ALA A 92 16.67 8.49 -11.74
CA ALA A 92 15.97 8.71 -10.48
C ALA A 92 16.36 10.06 -9.89
N ARG A 93 15.37 10.89 -9.57
CA ARG A 93 15.57 12.27 -9.07
C ARG A 93 14.97 12.38 -7.69
N PHE A 94 15.68 13.05 -6.79
CA PHE A 94 15.19 13.30 -5.44
C PHE A 94 15.53 14.72 -4.98
N GLN A 95 14.79 15.16 -3.97
CA GLN A 95 15.14 16.33 -3.18
C GLN A 95 15.39 15.94 -1.75
N PHE A 96 16.48 16.42 -1.18
CA PHE A 96 16.81 16.19 0.20
C PHE A 96 16.80 17.52 0.95
N ILE A 97 15.83 17.67 1.84
CA ILE A 97 15.55 18.90 2.57
C ILE A 97 15.97 18.68 4.02
N VAL A 98 16.90 19.49 4.49
CA VAL A 98 17.53 19.32 5.81
C VAL A 98 17.51 20.63 6.60
N PRO A 99 17.43 20.57 7.94
CA PRO A 99 17.56 21.76 8.77
C PRO A 99 18.96 22.37 8.64
N LYS A 100 19.08 23.68 8.86
CA LYS A 100 20.41 24.34 8.94
C LYS A 100 21.24 23.87 10.13
N ARG A 101 20.56 23.48 11.21
CA ARG A 101 21.18 22.99 12.45
C ARG A 101 20.46 21.74 12.89
N TRP A 102 21.22 20.68 13.10
CA TRP A 102 20.69 19.42 13.62
C TRP A 102 20.65 19.46 15.14
N GLN A 103 19.55 19.00 15.72
CA GLN A 103 19.44 18.92 17.18
C GLN A 103 20.24 17.73 17.73
N LYS A 104 20.05 16.54 17.14
CA LYS A 104 20.76 15.30 17.50
C LYS A 104 20.68 14.30 16.36
N ASN A 105 21.71 13.47 16.17
CA ASN A 105 21.78 12.26 15.32
C ASN A 105 21.51 12.40 13.80
N ARG A 106 20.95 13.53 13.32
CA ARG A 106 20.58 13.79 11.92
C ARG A 106 19.50 12.84 11.38
N PRO A 107 18.31 12.78 12.01
CA PRO A 107 17.22 11.90 11.58
C PRO A 107 16.67 12.28 10.20
N VAL A 108 16.36 11.27 9.38
CA VAL A 108 15.82 11.48 8.03
C VAL A 108 14.66 10.51 7.75
N CYS A 109 13.59 11.04 7.16
CA CYS A 109 12.48 10.23 6.66
C CYS A 109 12.42 10.31 5.12
N ILE A 110 12.47 9.17 4.43
CA ILE A 110 12.19 9.08 2.99
C ILE A 110 10.67 9.12 2.80
N GLN A 111 10.20 10.00 1.91
CA GLN A 111 8.79 10.17 1.60
C GLN A 111 8.51 9.75 0.17
N LEU A 112 7.67 8.73 -0.05
CA LEU A 112 7.26 8.32 -1.39
C LEU A 112 5.96 9.02 -1.83
N ALA A 113 5.89 9.35 -3.12
CA ALA A 113 4.82 10.18 -3.68
C ALA A 113 3.51 9.39 -3.82
N GLY A 114 2.39 10.00 -3.42
CA GLY A 114 1.05 9.49 -3.68
C GLY A 114 0.58 9.78 -5.12
N THR A 115 -0.56 9.24 -5.53
CA THR A 115 -1.04 9.38 -6.90
C THR A 115 -1.18 10.83 -7.34
N GLY A 116 -0.57 11.20 -8.46
CA GLY A 116 -0.61 12.56 -9.01
C GLY A 116 0.25 13.60 -8.29
N ASP A 117 1.09 13.18 -7.33
CA ASP A 117 2.08 14.05 -6.70
C ASP A 117 3.31 14.23 -7.60
N HIS A 118 3.15 15.06 -8.64
CA HIS A 118 4.24 15.43 -9.53
C HIS A 118 5.24 16.35 -8.84
N PHE A 119 6.53 16.18 -9.14
CA PHE A 119 7.62 16.93 -8.55
C PHE A 119 7.66 16.78 -7.01
N PHE A 120 7.99 17.86 -6.31
CA PHE A 120 8.27 17.83 -4.88
C PHE A 120 7.46 18.83 -4.06
N TRP A 121 6.80 19.80 -4.68
CA TRP A 121 6.26 20.98 -3.99
C TRP A 121 5.28 20.62 -2.86
N ARG A 122 4.36 19.66 -3.09
CA ARG A 122 3.35 19.27 -2.10
C ARG A 122 4.01 18.65 -0.87
N ARG A 123 4.80 17.58 -1.06
CA ARG A 123 5.55 16.94 0.04
C ARG A 123 6.52 17.91 0.72
N ARG A 124 7.22 18.75 -0.04
CA ARG A 124 8.11 19.78 0.49
C ARG A 124 7.38 20.73 1.44
N THR A 125 6.23 21.25 1.02
CA THR A 125 5.49 22.29 1.74
C THR A 125 4.71 21.72 2.91
N LEU A 126 4.01 20.60 2.69
CA LEU A 126 3.03 20.06 3.63
C LEU A 126 3.63 19.04 4.60
N MET A 127 4.82 18.50 4.32
CA MET A 127 5.46 17.49 5.17
C MET A 127 6.89 17.88 5.56
N ALA A 128 7.79 18.08 4.59
CA ALA A 128 9.21 18.29 4.88
C ALA A 128 9.48 19.53 5.74
N ARG A 129 8.87 20.68 5.39
CA ARG A 129 9.04 21.93 6.16
C ARG A 129 8.47 21.83 7.59
N PRO A 130 7.25 21.31 7.82
CA PRO A 130 6.77 21.00 9.16
C PRO A 130 7.70 20.05 9.94
N MET A 131 8.19 18.97 9.32
CA MET A 131 9.11 18.03 9.99
C MET A 131 10.42 18.70 10.45
N ILE A 132 10.94 19.64 9.66
CA ILE A 132 12.08 20.45 10.07
C ILE A 132 11.74 21.33 11.26
N LYS A 133 10.61 22.06 11.19
CA LYS A 133 10.23 23.04 12.20
C LYS A 133 9.89 22.40 13.55
N GLU A 134 9.18 21.28 13.52
CA GLU A 134 8.59 20.67 14.72
C GLU A 134 9.50 19.60 15.33
N ALA A 135 10.24 18.84 14.50
CA ALA A 135 11.03 17.70 14.95
C ALA A 135 12.53 17.83 14.64
N GLY A 136 12.97 18.87 13.90
CA GLY A 136 14.36 19.01 13.49
C GLY A 136 14.85 17.87 12.59
N MET A 137 13.93 17.23 11.84
CA MET A 137 14.20 16.07 11.00
C MET A 137 14.35 16.45 9.53
N GLY A 138 15.27 15.79 8.82
CA GLY A 138 15.38 15.89 7.37
C GLY A 138 14.32 15.04 6.65
N SER A 139 14.04 15.41 5.41
CA SER A 139 13.12 14.68 4.53
C SER A 139 13.75 14.46 3.17
N LEU A 140 13.73 13.22 2.70
CA LEU A 140 14.18 12.88 1.35
C LEU A 140 12.97 12.51 0.48
N LEU A 141 12.74 13.30 -0.55
CA LEU A 141 11.59 13.21 -1.44
C LEU A 141 12.03 12.57 -2.77
N LEU A 142 11.71 11.30 -2.99
CA LEU A 142 11.95 10.63 -4.27
C LEU A 142 10.81 10.98 -5.25
N GLU A 143 11.13 11.35 -6.50
CA GLU A 143 10.13 11.51 -7.56
C GLU A 143 9.87 10.15 -8.18
N ASN A 144 8.62 9.67 -8.15
CA ASN A 144 8.28 8.37 -8.70
C ASN A 144 8.54 8.29 -10.22
N PRO A 145 8.84 7.09 -10.76
CA PRO A 145 8.75 6.84 -12.20
C PRO A 145 7.40 7.33 -12.77
N TYR A 146 7.36 7.78 -14.02
CA TYR A 146 6.17 8.31 -14.69
C TYR A 146 5.64 9.65 -14.14
N TYR A 147 6.28 10.27 -13.15
CA TYR A 147 5.81 11.52 -12.50
C TYR A 147 6.80 12.66 -12.77
N GLY A 148 6.34 13.91 -12.58
CA GLY A 148 7.06 15.15 -12.92
C GLY A 148 8.07 15.03 -14.07
N TYR A 149 9.37 15.10 -13.78
CA TYR A 149 10.44 15.03 -14.80
C TYR A 149 10.69 13.62 -15.36
N ARG A 150 10.20 12.59 -14.68
CA ARG A 150 10.30 11.16 -15.05
C ARG A 150 9.08 10.66 -15.83
N LYS A 151 8.21 11.58 -16.24
CA LYS A 151 6.97 11.27 -16.98
C LYS A 151 7.22 11.18 -18.49
N PRO A 152 6.79 10.09 -19.17
CA PRO A 152 6.81 10.03 -20.63
C PRO A 152 6.06 11.22 -21.26
N LYS A 153 6.58 11.74 -22.38
CA LYS A 153 6.04 12.96 -23.01
C LYS A 153 4.57 12.85 -23.42
N ASP A 154 4.16 11.67 -23.85
CA ASP A 154 2.81 11.36 -24.31
C ASP A 154 1.86 10.90 -23.20
N GLN A 155 2.34 10.80 -21.95
CA GLN A 155 1.49 10.48 -20.80
C GLN A 155 0.74 11.72 -20.31
N LEU A 156 -0.58 11.60 -20.21
CA LEU A 156 -1.43 12.65 -19.65
C LEU A 156 -1.48 12.57 -18.12
N ARG A 157 -1.05 13.65 -17.43
CA ARG A 157 -1.05 13.74 -15.96
C ARG A 157 -0.37 12.50 -15.33
N SER A 158 -0.95 11.94 -14.27
CA SER A 158 -0.48 10.71 -13.61
C SER A 158 -1.18 9.44 -14.10
N CYS A 159 -1.82 9.49 -15.27
CA CYS A 159 -2.54 8.34 -15.80
C CYS A 159 -1.56 7.41 -16.51
N LEU A 160 -1.18 6.32 -15.85
CA LEU A 160 -0.33 5.27 -16.44
C LEU A 160 -0.98 4.72 -17.72
N LYS A 161 -0.15 4.52 -18.74
CA LYS A 161 -0.62 4.11 -20.07
C LYS A 161 -0.88 2.62 -20.12
N ASN A 162 -0.07 1.82 -19.45
CA ASN A 162 -0.20 0.37 -19.40
C ASN A 162 -0.34 -0.13 -17.96
N VAL A 163 -0.92 -1.30 -17.79
CA VAL A 163 -0.97 -1.99 -16.49
C VAL A 163 0.45 -2.29 -15.99
N SER A 164 1.31 -2.80 -16.87
CA SER A 164 2.74 -3.06 -16.61
C SER A 164 3.51 -1.85 -16.06
N ASP A 165 3.16 -0.62 -16.48
CA ASP A 165 3.83 0.60 -15.99
C ASP A 165 3.72 0.72 -14.45
N LEU A 166 2.66 0.20 -13.84
CA LEU A 166 2.48 0.19 -12.39
C LEU A 166 3.53 -0.70 -11.70
N PHE A 167 3.84 -1.85 -12.30
CA PHE A 167 4.80 -2.81 -11.75
C PHE A 167 6.23 -2.32 -11.96
N VAL A 168 6.51 -1.72 -13.11
CA VAL A 168 7.79 -1.04 -13.38
C VAL A 168 8.01 0.06 -12.36
N MET A 169 6.99 0.89 -12.08
CA MET A 169 7.07 1.90 -11.03
C MET A 169 7.38 1.29 -9.65
N GLY A 170 6.68 0.22 -9.28
CA GLY A 170 6.87 -0.46 -8.00
C GLY A 170 8.26 -1.06 -7.83
N GLY A 171 8.72 -1.85 -8.80
CA GLY A 171 10.04 -2.45 -8.78
C GLY A 171 11.16 -1.42 -8.72
N ALA A 172 11.04 -0.32 -9.46
CA ALA A 172 11.99 0.78 -9.41
C ALA A 172 11.99 1.43 -8.01
N LEU A 173 10.84 1.75 -7.44
CA LEU A 173 10.74 2.41 -6.13
C LEU A 173 11.29 1.55 -4.98
N ILE A 174 11.14 0.22 -5.03
CA ILE A 174 11.76 -0.69 -4.06
C ILE A 174 13.29 -0.55 -4.10
N LEU A 175 13.88 -0.70 -5.28
CA LEU A 175 15.35 -0.65 -5.46
C LEU A 175 15.91 0.75 -5.18
N GLU A 176 15.24 1.79 -5.68
CA GLU A 176 15.63 3.19 -5.50
C GLU A 176 15.58 3.61 -4.03
N SER A 177 14.61 3.09 -3.26
CA SER A 177 14.56 3.33 -1.82
C SER A 177 15.73 2.68 -1.11
N THR A 178 16.12 1.46 -1.49
CA THR A 178 17.32 0.79 -0.96
C THR A 178 18.59 1.58 -1.25
N VAL A 179 18.76 2.13 -2.45
CA VAL A 179 19.88 3.04 -2.79
C VAL A 179 19.93 4.21 -1.82
N LEU A 180 18.79 4.88 -1.61
CA LEU A 180 18.72 6.07 -0.78
C LEU A 180 18.93 5.78 0.71
N LEU A 181 18.42 4.65 1.21
CA LEU A 181 18.66 4.20 2.59
C LEU A 181 20.15 3.91 2.83
N ARG A 182 20.81 3.17 1.92
CA ARG A 182 22.25 2.89 1.99
C ARG A 182 23.07 4.18 1.90
N TRP A 183 22.70 5.08 0.98
CA TRP A 183 23.35 6.38 0.84
C TRP A 183 23.24 7.21 2.12
N LEU A 184 22.03 7.35 2.67
CA LEU A 184 21.80 8.10 3.91
C LEU A 184 22.58 7.50 5.10
N GLU A 185 22.60 6.17 5.23
CA GLU A 185 23.35 5.50 6.28
C GLU A 185 24.86 5.78 6.17
N ARG A 186 25.42 5.67 4.95
CA ARG A 186 26.83 5.96 4.68
C ARG A 186 27.22 7.40 4.96
N GLU A 187 26.32 8.35 4.66
CA GLU A 187 26.53 9.78 4.93
C GLU A 187 26.30 10.15 6.41
N GLY A 188 26.01 9.17 7.28
CA GLY A 188 25.90 9.33 8.73
C GLY A 188 24.58 9.97 9.18
N TYR A 189 23.47 9.68 8.48
CA TYR A 189 22.13 10.07 8.89
C TYR A 189 21.46 8.96 9.71
N TRP A 190 20.93 9.30 10.89
CA TRP A 190 20.25 8.34 11.77
C TRP A 190 19.31 9.02 12.80
N PRO A 191 18.21 8.38 13.25
CA PRO A 191 17.55 7.23 12.64
C PRO A 191 16.99 7.53 11.25
N LEU A 192 16.87 6.47 10.44
CA LEU A 192 16.20 6.50 9.14
C LEU A 192 14.77 5.99 9.29
N GLY A 193 13.83 6.54 8.51
CA GLY A 193 12.46 6.07 8.44
C GLY A 193 11.87 6.22 7.04
N MET A 194 10.74 5.58 6.79
CA MET A 194 10.00 5.71 5.53
C MET A 194 8.53 6.04 5.76
N THR A 195 7.96 6.85 4.88
CA THR A 195 6.54 7.19 4.89
C THR A 195 6.03 7.44 3.47
N GLY A 196 4.71 7.48 3.34
CA GLY A 196 4.03 7.91 2.14
C GLY A 196 2.53 7.91 2.36
N ILE A 197 1.80 8.54 1.45
CA ILE A 197 0.34 8.63 1.50
C ILE A 197 -0.27 7.91 0.29
N SER A 198 -1.30 7.09 0.53
CA SER A 198 -2.00 6.32 -0.49
C SER A 198 -1.05 5.40 -1.27
N MET A 199 -0.95 5.57 -2.60
CA MET A 199 0.04 4.85 -3.41
C MET A 199 1.46 4.97 -2.83
N GLY A 200 1.84 6.14 -2.31
CA GLY A 200 3.16 6.33 -1.70
C GLY A 200 3.33 5.54 -0.40
N GLY A 201 2.27 5.43 0.41
CA GLY A 201 2.28 4.63 1.65
C GLY A 201 2.39 3.14 1.35
N TYR A 202 1.70 2.70 0.30
CA TYR A 202 1.79 1.34 -0.22
C TYR A 202 3.17 1.01 -0.79
N MET A 203 3.75 1.91 -1.60
CA MET A 203 5.13 1.75 -2.08
C MET A 203 6.15 1.77 -0.94
N ALA A 204 5.92 2.57 0.12
CA ALA A 204 6.81 2.61 1.27
C ALA A 204 6.80 1.26 2.01
N SER A 205 5.61 0.64 2.15
CA SER A 205 5.50 -0.72 2.68
C SER A 205 6.31 -1.74 1.88
N LEU A 206 6.19 -1.74 0.54
CA LEU A 206 6.96 -2.66 -0.31
C LEU A 206 8.47 -2.40 -0.28
N ALA A 207 8.88 -1.14 -0.15
CA ALA A 207 10.29 -0.80 -0.05
C ALA A 207 10.91 -1.34 1.25
N VAL A 208 10.21 -1.19 2.38
CA VAL A 208 10.77 -1.62 3.68
C VAL A 208 10.75 -3.13 3.90
N THR A 209 9.86 -3.89 3.25
CA THR A 209 9.92 -5.37 3.33
C THR A 209 11.25 -5.91 2.78
N ASN A 210 11.84 -5.18 1.83
CA ASN A 210 13.12 -5.50 1.20
C ASN A 210 14.34 -4.92 1.94
N TRP A 211 14.13 -4.14 3.00
CA TRP A 211 15.21 -3.59 3.81
C TRP A 211 15.66 -4.61 4.89
N PRO A 212 16.97 -4.91 5.01
CA PRO A 212 17.44 -5.94 5.92
C PRO A 212 17.48 -5.53 7.40
N LYS A 213 17.38 -4.23 7.71
CA LYS A 213 17.51 -3.70 9.07
C LYS A 213 16.14 -3.24 9.60
N PRO A 214 15.91 -3.21 10.93
CA PRO A 214 14.72 -2.59 11.50
C PRO A 214 14.59 -1.12 11.05
N ILE A 215 13.41 -0.73 10.59
CA ILE A 215 13.14 0.64 10.14
C ILE A 215 11.71 1.07 10.52
N PRO A 216 11.52 2.26 11.11
CA PRO A 216 10.21 2.86 11.27
C PRO A 216 9.51 3.09 9.91
N LEU A 217 8.32 2.54 9.78
CA LEU A 217 7.42 2.74 8.63
C LEU A 217 6.13 3.42 9.09
N ILE A 218 5.74 4.51 8.42
CA ILE A 218 4.46 5.19 8.65
C ILE A 218 3.68 5.23 7.33
N PRO A 219 2.94 4.17 6.96
CA PRO A 219 2.24 4.07 5.69
C PRO A 219 0.81 4.59 5.83
N CYS A 220 0.55 5.82 5.36
CA CYS A 220 -0.75 6.46 5.51
C CYS A 220 -1.67 6.11 4.34
N LEU A 221 -2.94 5.76 4.62
CA LEU A 221 -3.94 5.40 3.61
C LEU A 221 -3.48 4.27 2.65
N SER A 222 -2.64 3.38 3.15
CA SER A 222 -2.06 2.27 2.40
C SER A 222 -3.02 1.08 2.29
N TRP A 223 -2.74 0.16 1.36
CA TRP A 223 -3.48 -1.11 1.21
C TRP A 223 -2.50 -2.26 0.97
N SER A 224 -2.99 -3.51 0.98
CA SER A 224 -2.15 -4.70 0.82
C SER A 224 -1.88 -5.11 -0.63
N THR A 225 -2.64 -4.58 -1.60
CA THR A 225 -2.55 -4.92 -3.02
C THR A 225 -3.19 -3.83 -3.89
N ALA A 226 -2.73 -3.68 -5.13
CA ALA A 226 -3.37 -2.82 -6.11
C ALA A 226 -4.64 -3.45 -6.74
N SER A 227 -4.79 -4.77 -6.64
CA SER A 227 -5.86 -5.56 -7.26
C SER A 227 -7.25 -5.02 -6.92
N SER A 228 -7.55 -4.85 -5.62
CA SER A 228 -8.85 -4.33 -5.17
C SER A 228 -9.10 -2.91 -5.66
N VAL A 229 -8.08 -2.05 -5.70
CA VAL A 229 -8.20 -0.64 -6.09
C VAL A 229 -8.69 -0.49 -7.53
N PHE A 230 -8.16 -1.30 -8.45
CA PHE A 230 -8.45 -1.24 -9.87
C PHE A 230 -9.62 -2.13 -10.31
N THR A 231 -9.98 -3.17 -9.55
CA THR A 231 -11.05 -4.09 -9.96
C THR A 231 -12.40 -3.77 -9.33
N THR A 232 -12.43 -3.40 -8.05
CA THR A 232 -13.69 -3.11 -7.31
C THR A 232 -13.69 -1.74 -6.61
N GLY A 233 -12.51 -1.17 -6.40
CA GLY A 233 -12.26 0.04 -5.65
C GLY A 233 -12.53 1.33 -6.41
N VAL A 234 -12.04 2.45 -5.86
CA VAL A 234 -12.37 3.80 -6.35
C VAL A 234 -11.88 4.06 -7.78
N LEU A 235 -10.80 3.39 -8.21
CA LEU A 235 -10.22 3.56 -9.54
C LEU A 235 -10.80 2.61 -10.60
N SER A 236 -11.64 1.64 -10.20
CA SER A 236 -12.23 0.66 -11.12
C SER A 236 -12.99 1.28 -12.31
N LYS A 237 -13.65 2.42 -12.08
CA LYS A 237 -14.37 3.17 -13.13
C LYS A 237 -13.46 3.99 -14.04
N ALA A 238 -12.23 4.27 -13.61
CA ALA A 238 -11.24 4.98 -14.40
C ALA A 238 -10.46 4.04 -15.33
N VAL A 239 -10.46 2.73 -15.09
CA VAL A 239 -9.82 1.74 -15.96
C VAL A 239 -10.50 1.71 -17.34
N ASN A 240 -9.69 1.66 -18.41
CA ASN A 240 -10.17 1.49 -19.77
C ASN A 240 -10.42 0.00 -20.09
N TRP A 241 -11.47 -0.57 -19.50
CA TRP A 241 -11.84 -1.98 -19.68
C TRP A 241 -12.03 -2.38 -21.13
N ARG A 242 -12.61 -1.50 -21.96
CA ARG A 242 -12.79 -1.77 -23.40
C ARG A 242 -11.46 -2.09 -24.11
N GLN A 243 -10.39 -1.37 -23.78
CA GLN A 243 -9.08 -1.62 -24.38
C GLN A 243 -8.45 -2.91 -23.85
N LEU A 244 -8.57 -3.15 -22.53
CA LEU A 244 -8.02 -4.33 -21.88
C LEU A 244 -8.70 -5.62 -22.35
N GLU A 245 -10.03 -5.64 -22.42
CA GLU A 245 -10.83 -6.75 -22.94
C GLU A 245 -10.51 -7.03 -24.40
N LYS A 246 -10.36 -5.98 -25.23
CA LYS A 246 -9.97 -6.14 -26.63
C LYS A 246 -8.59 -6.80 -26.75
N GLN A 247 -7.60 -6.37 -25.98
CA GLN A 247 -6.26 -6.97 -26.04
C GLN A 247 -6.25 -8.40 -25.49
N PHE A 248 -6.98 -8.66 -24.41
CA PHE A 248 -7.10 -9.98 -23.82
C PHE A 248 -7.74 -10.98 -24.82
N ALA A 249 -8.81 -10.58 -25.50
CA ALA A 249 -9.49 -11.45 -26.48
C ALA A 249 -8.71 -11.69 -27.78
N VAL A 250 -7.90 -10.71 -28.22
CA VAL A 250 -7.21 -10.78 -29.53
C VAL A 250 -5.84 -11.44 -29.43
N ASN A 251 -5.17 -11.35 -28.28
CA ASN A 251 -3.81 -11.84 -28.11
C ASN A 251 -3.80 -12.98 -27.08
N SER A 252 -3.77 -14.22 -27.59
CA SER A 252 -3.82 -15.43 -26.77
C SER A 252 -2.65 -15.55 -25.80
N VAL A 253 -1.53 -14.86 -26.04
CA VAL A 253 -0.36 -14.83 -25.14
C VAL A 253 -0.74 -14.41 -23.71
N TYR A 254 -1.72 -13.50 -23.54
CA TYR A 254 -2.17 -13.09 -22.22
C TYR A 254 -2.84 -14.24 -21.45
N GLU A 255 -3.68 -15.01 -22.13
CA GLU A 255 -4.42 -16.12 -21.53
C GLU A 255 -3.56 -17.39 -21.41
N GLU A 256 -2.85 -17.75 -22.47
CA GLU A 256 -2.15 -19.03 -22.58
C GLU A 256 -0.80 -19.02 -21.87
N GLU A 257 -0.05 -17.91 -21.98
CA GLU A 257 1.32 -17.84 -21.46
C GLU A 257 1.41 -17.04 -20.17
N ILE A 258 0.86 -15.83 -20.14
CA ILE A 258 1.05 -14.93 -19.00
C ILE A 258 0.32 -15.42 -17.75
N ILE A 259 -0.88 -16.01 -17.88
CA ILE A 259 -1.59 -16.62 -16.74
C ILE A 259 -0.75 -17.74 -16.12
N SER A 260 -0.03 -18.53 -16.92
CA SER A 260 0.79 -19.64 -16.42
C SER A 260 1.97 -19.19 -15.54
N LEU A 261 2.38 -17.93 -15.66
CA LEU A 261 3.46 -17.33 -14.89
C LEU A 261 3.01 -16.77 -13.53
N LEU A 262 1.70 -16.64 -13.31
CA LEU A 262 1.13 -16.12 -12.07
C LEU A 262 1.21 -17.18 -10.98
N GLU A 263 2.11 -16.98 -10.02
CA GLU A 263 2.22 -17.79 -8.81
C GLU A 263 1.28 -17.17 -7.75
N TYR A 264 -0.01 -17.30 -8.00
CA TYR A 264 -1.03 -16.73 -7.12
C TYR A 264 -0.89 -17.30 -5.70
N CYS A 265 -0.52 -16.46 -4.73
CA CYS A 265 -0.34 -16.85 -3.33
C CYS A 265 -1.63 -17.27 -2.60
N GLY A 266 -2.77 -17.43 -3.27
CA GLY A 266 -4.01 -17.96 -2.66
C GLY A 266 -4.67 -17.02 -1.63
N ALA A 267 -4.01 -15.94 -1.23
CA ALA A 267 -4.50 -14.95 -0.28
C ALA A 267 -5.47 -14.00 -0.99
N ASP A 268 -6.70 -14.47 -1.21
CA ASP A 268 -7.80 -13.61 -1.59
C ASP A 268 -7.95 -12.54 -0.51
N SER A 269 -7.61 -11.30 -0.83
CA SER A 269 -7.56 -10.17 0.12
C SER A 269 -8.93 -9.84 0.75
N PHE A 270 -10.00 -10.51 0.30
CA PHE A 270 -11.33 -10.50 0.91
C PHE A 270 -11.67 -11.72 1.79
N LYS A 271 -11.01 -12.88 1.62
CA LYS A 271 -11.32 -14.10 2.40
C LYS A 271 -10.74 -14.12 3.81
N MET A 272 -9.90 -13.15 4.16
CA MET A 272 -9.39 -12.98 5.53
C MET A 272 -10.48 -12.62 6.56
N ARG A 273 -11.76 -12.55 6.15
CA ARG A 273 -12.92 -12.33 7.04
C ARG A 273 -13.79 -13.58 7.27
N THR A 274 -13.45 -14.74 6.71
CA THR A 274 -14.31 -15.93 6.76
C THR A 274 -13.62 -17.22 7.19
N GLU A 275 -12.40 -17.14 7.68
CA GLU A 275 -11.84 -18.22 8.52
C GLU A 275 -12.35 -17.99 9.95
N PRO A 276 -13.01 -18.98 10.58
CA PRO A 276 -13.34 -18.88 12.00
C PRO A 276 -12.01 -18.74 12.74
N LEU A 277 -11.82 -17.65 13.49
CA LEU A 277 -10.77 -17.61 14.51
C LEU A 277 -10.94 -18.87 15.36
N ARG A 278 -9.97 -19.78 15.27
CA ARG A 278 -9.82 -20.82 16.28
C ARG A 278 -9.60 -20.10 17.60
N ASN A 279 -10.62 -20.16 18.45
CA ASN A 279 -10.71 -19.79 19.86
C ASN A 279 -9.45 -19.14 20.44
N LEU A 280 -9.43 -17.80 20.48
CA LEU A 280 -8.85 -17.09 21.61
C LEU A 280 -10.03 -16.59 22.46
N ASP A 281 -10.50 -17.48 23.33
CA ASP A 281 -11.44 -17.12 24.38
C ASP A 281 -10.66 -16.41 25.49
N SER A 282 -10.71 -15.08 25.49
CA SER A 282 -10.93 -14.21 26.65
C SER A 282 -10.26 -12.85 26.43
N MET A 283 -11.01 -11.79 26.73
CA MET A 283 -10.61 -10.39 26.58
C MET A 283 -9.63 -9.94 27.68
N GLU A 284 -9.18 -10.87 28.53
CA GLU A 284 -8.29 -10.63 29.68
C GLU A 284 -6.80 -10.75 29.28
N ASP A 285 -6.43 -11.61 28.33
CA ASP A 285 -5.03 -11.79 27.91
C ASP A 285 -4.44 -10.56 27.18
N LEU A 286 -5.27 -9.76 26.51
CA LEU A 286 -4.83 -8.53 25.82
C LEU A 286 -4.58 -7.35 26.77
N LEU A 287 -5.16 -7.38 27.97
CA LEU A 287 -4.95 -6.34 28.99
C LEU A 287 -3.69 -6.61 29.83
N HIS A 288 -3.31 -7.88 30.02
CA HIS A 288 -2.08 -8.25 30.74
C HIS A 288 -0.79 -7.89 29.97
N LEU A 289 -0.80 -7.94 28.64
CA LEU A 289 0.35 -7.51 27.81
C LEU A 289 0.63 -6.00 27.89
N SER A 290 -0.35 -5.18 28.31
CA SER A 290 -0.17 -3.74 28.47
C SER A 290 0.42 -3.35 29.84
N GLU A 291 0.37 -4.22 30.84
CA GLU A 291 0.95 -3.94 32.16
C GLU A 291 2.44 -4.32 32.25
N ASP A 292 2.88 -5.32 31.49
CA ASP A 292 4.29 -5.78 31.49
C ASP A 292 5.29 -4.80 30.84
N PHE A 293 4.81 -3.75 30.17
CA PHE A 293 5.66 -2.70 29.58
C PHE A 293 5.87 -1.46 30.47
N ARG A 294 5.41 -1.47 31.73
CA ARG A 294 5.64 -0.37 32.68
C ARG A 294 6.66 -0.71 33.77
N VAL A 295 7.88 -1.10 33.39
CA VAL A 295 9.02 -1.07 34.33
C VAL A 295 10.30 -0.65 33.61
N SER A 296 10.61 0.65 33.65
CA SER A 296 11.95 1.19 33.98
C SER A 296 11.93 2.72 33.87
N ALA A 297 11.44 3.37 34.91
CA ALA A 297 11.79 4.76 35.22
C ALA A 297 12.11 4.78 36.71
N GLY A 298 13.40 4.69 37.02
CA GLY A 298 13.92 4.79 38.37
C GLY A 298 13.62 6.18 38.96
N GLN A 299 13.01 6.14 40.14
CA GLN A 299 13.24 6.99 41.32
C GLN A 299 13.51 8.49 41.09
N HIS A 300 12.59 9.35 41.56
CA HIS A 300 12.86 10.21 42.70
C HIS A 300 11.59 10.87 43.29
N SER A 301 11.51 10.78 44.62
CA SER A 301 10.76 11.58 45.62
C SER A 301 9.25 11.82 45.50
N LYS A 302 8.53 11.19 46.44
CA LYS A 302 7.20 11.57 46.93
C LYS A 302 7.25 12.93 47.62
N GLU A 303 6.29 13.80 47.33
CA GLU A 303 5.68 14.67 48.35
C GLU A 303 4.16 14.67 48.17
N GLN A 304 3.47 14.42 49.27
CA GLN A 304 2.02 14.48 49.44
C GLN A 304 1.57 15.95 49.43
N ILE A 305 0.35 16.22 48.95
CA ILE A 305 -0.58 17.18 49.62
C ILE A 305 -2.03 16.87 49.20
N GLN A 306 -2.88 16.93 50.22
CA GLN A 306 -4.31 16.71 50.28
C GLN A 306 -5.17 17.70 49.47
N SER A 307 -6.27 17.16 48.96
CA SER A 307 -7.64 17.71 48.84
C SER A 307 -7.87 19.22 49.04
N ARG A 308 -8.56 19.85 48.09
CA ARG A 308 -9.65 20.80 48.39
C ARG A 308 -10.79 20.74 47.35
N ILE A 309 -11.98 20.93 47.91
CA ILE A 309 -13.34 20.82 47.40
C ILE A 309 -13.78 22.12 46.69
N GLY A 310 -14.73 21.98 45.76
CA GLY A 310 -15.66 23.02 45.29
C GLY A 310 -15.88 22.93 43.78
N GLY A 311 -17.08 22.88 43.20
CA GLY A 311 -18.45 23.01 43.67
C GLY A 311 -19.32 23.41 42.46
N SER A 312 -20.49 22.76 42.35
CA SER A 312 -21.75 23.27 41.77
C SER A 312 -22.03 23.29 40.25
N SER A 313 -23.22 22.71 39.96
CA SER A 313 -24.26 23.04 38.96
C SER A 313 -23.96 22.84 37.47
N GLU A 314 -24.89 22.45 36.60
CA GLU A 314 -26.25 21.89 36.65
C GLU A 314 -26.64 21.60 35.18
N GLY A 315 -27.55 20.64 34.95
CA GLY A 315 -28.59 20.76 33.91
C GLY A 315 -28.34 20.18 32.51
N GLY A 316 -29.18 19.20 32.13
CA GLY A 316 -29.74 19.13 30.77
C GLY A 316 -29.56 17.83 29.98
N ARG A 317 -30.22 16.73 30.39
CA ARG A 317 -30.52 15.57 29.53
C ARG A 317 -32.02 15.55 29.21
N THR A 318 -32.36 15.49 27.92
CA THR A 318 -33.74 15.25 27.45
C THR A 318 -33.80 13.86 26.82
N HIS A 319 -34.54 12.95 27.45
CA HIS A 319 -35.00 11.69 26.89
C HIS A 319 -36.42 11.86 26.35
N VAL A 320 -36.69 11.35 25.14
CA VAL A 320 -38.05 11.20 24.62
C VAL A 320 -38.31 9.71 24.38
N PHE A 321 -39.28 9.20 25.13
CA PHE A 321 -39.98 7.92 24.93
C PHE A 321 -41.04 8.06 23.85
N ILE A 322 -41.25 7.03 23.02
CA ILE A 322 -42.57 6.66 22.49
C ILE A 322 -42.69 5.14 22.49
N SER A 323 -43.76 4.66 23.12
CA SER A 323 -44.20 3.28 23.27
C SER A 323 -45.37 2.97 22.33
N SER A 324 -45.51 1.71 21.90
CA SER A 324 -46.80 1.01 21.63
C SER A 324 -46.46 -0.49 21.44
N SER A 325 -46.78 -1.40 22.39
CA SER A 325 -48.04 -2.16 22.60
C SER A 325 -48.49 -2.99 21.39
N SER A 326 -48.90 -4.26 21.45
CA SER A 326 -48.84 -5.40 22.38
C SER A 326 -49.58 -6.58 21.69
N ASP A 327 -49.58 -7.74 22.35
CA ASP A 327 -50.31 -9.00 22.08
C ASP A 327 -49.73 -9.93 21.00
N GLY A 328 -49.57 -11.24 21.21
CA GLY A 328 -49.94 -12.19 22.28
C GLY A 328 -49.97 -13.55 21.56
N GLY A 329 -49.19 -14.58 21.91
CA GLY A 329 -49.34 -15.45 23.07
C GLY A 329 -49.10 -16.92 22.63
N GLY A 330 -48.67 -17.78 23.57
CA GLY A 330 -48.83 -19.23 23.49
C GLY A 330 -47.60 -20.09 23.18
N GLY A 331 -46.85 -20.50 24.23
CA GLY A 331 -46.09 -21.77 24.24
C GLY A 331 -47.03 -22.98 24.46
N PRO A 332 -46.53 -24.24 24.56
CA PRO A 332 -45.43 -24.61 25.47
C PRO A 332 -44.45 -25.72 24.99
N ASN A 333 -43.31 -25.83 25.72
CA ASN A 333 -42.53 -27.00 26.21
C ASN A 333 -42.43 -28.32 25.40
N ARG A 334 -41.43 -29.20 25.51
CA ARG A 334 -40.07 -29.31 26.08
C ARG A 334 -39.72 -30.82 25.90
N ASP A 335 -38.42 -31.17 25.85
CA ASP A 335 -37.84 -32.53 26.01
C ASP A 335 -37.99 -33.53 24.84
N THR A 336 -37.12 -34.52 24.54
CA THR A 336 -35.74 -34.90 24.85
C THR A 336 -35.49 -36.23 24.07
N LEU A 337 -34.29 -36.41 23.49
CA LEU A 337 -33.59 -37.67 23.10
C LEU A 337 -34.32 -38.82 22.37
N GLN A 338 -33.81 -39.24 21.18
CA GLN A 338 -33.07 -40.52 20.99
C GLN A 338 -32.88 -40.92 19.50
N ARG A 339 -31.65 -41.39 19.21
CA ARG A 339 -31.26 -42.49 18.30
C ARG A 339 -31.44 -42.34 16.78
N SER A 340 -30.29 -42.08 16.15
CA SER A 340 -29.71 -42.81 15.01
C SER A 340 -30.41 -44.10 14.56
N PHE A 341 -30.67 -44.23 13.26
CA PHE A 341 -30.08 -45.22 12.30
C PHE A 341 -30.91 -45.22 11.00
N GLY A 342 -30.25 -45.11 9.83
CA GLY A 342 -30.92 -45.29 8.54
C GLY A 342 -30.24 -44.60 7.36
N VAL A 343 -29.15 -45.19 6.88
CA VAL A 343 -28.50 -44.86 5.60
C VAL A 343 -29.47 -45.15 4.45
N HIS A 344 -29.96 -44.13 3.74
CA HIS A 344 -30.41 -44.24 2.36
C HIS A 344 -30.23 -42.93 1.60
N ARG A 345 -29.28 -42.92 0.65
CA ARG A 345 -29.13 -41.87 -0.38
C ARG A 345 -30.32 -41.91 -1.34
N PRO A 346 -31.06 -40.81 -1.57
CA PRO A 346 -31.78 -40.62 -2.81
C PRO A 346 -30.84 -39.94 -3.81
N ARG A 347 -30.64 -40.62 -4.93
CA ARG A 347 -29.91 -40.20 -6.11
C ARG A 347 -30.56 -38.91 -6.67
N MET A 348 -30.00 -37.74 -6.36
CA MET A 348 -30.41 -36.50 -7.00
C MET A 348 -29.96 -36.52 -8.46
N LYS A 349 -30.94 -36.31 -9.34
CA LYS A 349 -30.76 -36.10 -10.78
C LYS A 349 -29.81 -34.92 -10.96
N SER A 350 -28.77 -35.14 -11.77
CA SER A 350 -27.91 -34.08 -12.26
C SER A 350 -28.71 -33.19 -13.19
N ASP A 351 -29.15 -32.03 -12.69
CA ASP A 351 -29.42 -30.90 -13.56
C ASP A 351 -28.10 -30.57 -14.30
N PRO A 352 -28.10 -30.43 -15.63
CA PRO A 352 -26.93 -29.94 -16.31
C PRO A 352 -26.78 -28.49 -15.89
N ALA A 353 -25.89 -28.25 -14.92
CA ALA A 353 -25.40 -26.92 -14.61
C ALA A 353 -24.96 -26.33 -15.95
N GLN A 354 -25.75 -25.37 -16.43
CA GLN A 354 -25.38 -24.49 -17.51
C GLN A 354 -24.06 -23.87 -17.08
N CYS A 355 -22.95 -24.41 -17.58
CA CYS A 355 -21.63 -23.88 -17.37
C CYS A 355 -21.63 -22.55 -18.13
N CYS A 356 -22.13 -21.50 -17.48
CA CYS A 356 -22.07 -20.15 -17.99
C CYS A 356 -20.59 -19.83 -18.12
N ARG A 357 -20.06 -19.91 -19.34
CA ARG A 357 -18.73 -19.41 -19.64
C ARG A 357 -18.65 -17.98 -19.08
N PRO A 358 -17.61 -17.65 -18.29
CA PRO A 358 -17.45 -16.29 -17.79
C PRO A 358 -17.54 -15.30 -18.97
N THR A 359 -18.11 -14.13 -18.73
CA THR A 359 -18.08 -13.08 -19.76
C THR A 359 -16.63 -12.63 -19.94
N LEU A 360 -16.26 -12.17 -21.15
CA LEU A 360 -14.94 -11.59 -21.43
C LEU A 360 -14.53 -10.53 -20.39
N HIS A 361 -15.51 -9.76 -19.90
CA HIS A 361 -15.33 -8.80 -18.82
C HIS A 361 -14.89 -9.47 -17.50
N SER A 362 -15.57 -10.55 -17.10
CA SER A 362 -15.21 -11.33 -15.90
C SER A 362 -13.83 -11.96 -16.02
N GLU A 363 -13.46 -12.47 -17.19
CA GLU A 363 -12.13 -13.05 -17.46
C GLU A 363 -11.05 -11.98 -17.38
N SER A 364 -11.28 -10.83 -18.03
CA SER A 364 -10.35 -9.68 -17.99
C SER A 364 -10.18 -9.12 -16.57
N ILE A 365 -11.24 -9.11 -15.75
CA ILE A 365 -11.14 -8.78 -14.32
C ILE A 365 -10.34 -9.84 -13.56
N GLY A 366 -10.59 -11.12 -13.80
CA GLY A 366 -9.83 -12.22 -13.19
C GLY A 366 -8.34 -12.11 -13.51
N PHE A 367 -8.02 -11.84 -14.77
CA PHE A 367 -6.66 -11.59 -15.23
C PHE A 367 -6.04 -10.36 -14.56
N MET A 368 -6.75 -9.22 -14.51
CA MET A 368 -6.30 -8.03 -13.78
C MET A 368 -5.96 -8.36 -12.33
N LYS A 369 -6.83 -9.12 -11.64
CA LYS A 369 -6.61 -9.51 -10.24
C LYS A 369 -5.33 -10.33 -10.10
N GLY A 370 -5.18 -11.37 -10.91
CA GLY A 370 -4.00 -12.25 -10.86
C GLY A 370 -2.71 -11.47 -11.12
N VAL A 371 -2.67 -10.68 -12.20
CA VAL A 371 -1.51 -9.88 -12.58
C VAL A 371 -1.17 -8.81 -11.52
N MET A 372 -2.17 -8.14 -10.96
CA MET A 372 -1.96 -7.18 -9.87
C MET A 372 -1.48 -7.88 -8.61
N ASP A 373 -2.15 -8.94 -8.15
CA ASP A 373 -1.77 -9.61 -6.91
C ASP A 373 -0.37 -10.20 -7.01
N GLU A 374 0.00 -10.79 -8.15
CA GLU A 374 1.36 -11.27 -8.42
C GLU A 374 2.41 -10.20 -8.13
N CYS A 375 2.26 -9.00 -8.70
CA CYS A 375 3.27 -7.96 -8.60
C CYS A 375 3.13 -7.01 -7.41
N THR A 376 1.98 -7.01 -6.73
CA THR A 376 1.62 -5.93 -5.78
C THR A 376 1.19 -6.44 -4.42
N HIS A 377 0.82 -7.71 -4.26
CA HIS A 377 0.38 -8.19 -2.96
C HIS A 377 1.55 -8.22 -1.96
N MET A 378 1.45 -7.54 -0.82
CA MET A 378 2.56 -7.44 0.14
C MET A 378 3.08 -8.80 0.64
N ALA A 379 2.20 -9.82 0.74
CA ALA A 379 2.60 -11.18 1.14
C ALA A 379 3.59 -11.85 0.17
N ASN A 380 3.76 -11.30 -1.04
CA ASN A 380 4.69 -11.78 -2.04
C ASN A 380 6.13 -11.23 -1.85
N PHE A 381 6.33 -10.40 -0.82
CA PHE A 381 7.58 -9.73 -0.50
C PHE A 381 7.93 -10.05 0.96
N SER A 382 8.67 -11.14 1.17
CA SER A 382 8.96 -11.67 2.51
C SER A 382 10.37 -12.24 2.63
#